data_AF-A0A5F0U1M7-F1
#
_entry.id   AF-A0A5F0U1M7-F1
#
_cell.length_a   1.000
_cell.length_b   1.000
_cell.length_c   1.000
_cell.angle_alpha   90.00
_cell.angle_beta   90.00
_cell.angle_gamma   90.00
#
_symmetry.space_group_name_H-M   'P 1'
#
loop_
_entity.id
_entity.type
_entity.pdbx_description
1 polymer ?
#
loop_
_entity_poly.entity_id
_entity_poly.type
_entity_poly.pdbx_seq_one_letter_code
_entity_poly.pdbx_strand_id
1 'polypeptide(L)'
;MDKKTFSARVKKQLWFLNNNEKEQLNQELNQLDEHETDVLNKPVKFSNQFLRTQVFRQKNISSFSLILLLMGIVFTYVILLGGFLFGLITSLTAVNYFINPQVTLSTVTVILIIVGAILLMIISLFLIKKVTAFFTKKLLEYKFNKQNTNV
;
A
#
# COMPACT_ATOMS: atom_id res chain seq x y z
N MET A 1 -15.25 -5.26 -24.57
CA MET A 1 -13.92 -5.56 -23.97
C MET A 1 -13.96 -6.98 -23.43
N ASP A 2 -12.90 -7.78 -23.52
CA ASP A 2 -12.91 -9.17 -23.01
C ASP A 2 -12.97 -9.24 -21.46
N LYS A 3 -13.71 -10.21 -20.89
CA LYS A 3 -13.92 -10.37 -19.43
C LYS A 3 -12.61 -10.51 -18.66
N LYS A 4 -11.59 -11.15 -19.23
CA LYS A 4 -10.27 -11.29 -18.60
C LYS A 4 -9.54 -9.95 -18.56
N THR A 5 -9.61 -9.17 -19.64
CA THR A 5 -9.00 -7.85 -19.72
C THR A 5 -9.69 -6.87 -18.76
N PHE A 6 -11.02 -6.96 -18.62
CA PHE A 6 -11.79 -6.15 -17.68
C PHE A 6 -11.41 -6.46 -16.24
N SER A 7 -11.41 -7.74 -15.88
CA SER A 7 -11.05 -8.22 -14.54
C SER A 7 -9.62 -7.82 -14.16
N ALA A 8 -8.67 -7.89 -15.09
CA ALA A 8 -7.30 -7.45 -14.86
C ALA A 8 -7.21 -5.93 -14.57
N ARG A 9 -7.98 -5.10 -15.28
CA ARG A 9 -8.02 -3.65 -15.03
C ARG A 9 -8.66 -3.31 -13.68
N VAL A 10 -9.75 -3.98 -13.31
CA VAL A 10 -10.43 -3.80 -12.01
C VAL A 10 -9.52 -4.23 -10.87
N LYS A 11 -8.89 -5.41 -10.95
CA LYS A 11 -7.92 -5.88 -9.93
C LYS A 11 -6.71 -4.95 -9.81
N LYS A 12 -6.23 -4.39 -10.93
CA LYS A 12 -5.14 -3.41 -10.92
C LYS A 12 -5.54 -2.12 -10.22
N GLN A 13 -6.76 -1.62 -10.44
CA GLN A 13 -7.27 -0.42 -9.76
C GLN A 13 -7.46 -0.66 -8.26
N LEU A 14 -7.95 -1.84 -7.89
CA LEU A 14 -8.27 -2.23 -6.51
C LEU A 14 -7.11 -2.99 -5.81
N TRP A 15 -5.88 -2.80 -6.25
CA TRP A 15 -4.70 -3.52 -5.73
C TRP A 15 -4.49 -3.34 -4.21
N PHE A 16 -4.96 -2.20 -3.68
CA PHE A 16 -4.86 -1.78 -2.27
C PHE A 16 -5.90 -2.43 -1.34
N LEU A 17 -6.84 -3.21 -1.87
CA LEU A 17 -7.83 -3.94 -1.06
C LEU A 17 -7.16 -5.00 -0.17
N ASN A 18 -7.78 -5.26 0.99
CA ASN A 18 -7.36 -6.34 1.90
C ASN A 18 -7.66 -7.72 1.31
N ASN A 19 -7.09 -8.81 1.86
CA ASN A 19 -7.30 -10.17 1.35
C ASN A 19 -8.79 -10.55 1.29
N ASN A 20 -9.55 -10.32 2.36
CA ASN A 20 -10.98 -10.63 2.40
C ASN A 20 -11.79 -9.83 1.35
N GLU A 21 -11.42 -8.57 1.13
CA GLU A 21 -12.07 -7.69 0.14
C GLU A 21 -11.71 -8.08 -1.30
N LYS A 22 -10.51 -8.62 -1.52
CA LYS A 22 -10.08 -9.20 -2.79
C LYS A 22 -10.84 -10.49 -3.11
N GLU A 23 -11.13 -11.30 -2.10
CA GLU A 23 -11.95 -12.50 -2.27
C GLU A 23 -13.39 -12.14 -2.65
N GLN A 24 -13.98 -11.16 -1.98
CA GLN A 24 -15.30 -10.62 -2.35
C GLN A 24 -15.32 -10.03 -3.75
N LEU A 25 -14.30 -9.25 -4.12
CA LEU A 25 -14.16 -8.71 -5.48
C LEU A 25 -14.05 -9.83 -6.52
N ASN A 26 -13.31 -10.90 -6.23
CA ASN A 26 -13.18 -12.04 -7.13
C ASN A 26 -14.51 -12.79 -7.28
N GLN A 27 -15.29 -12.92 -6.21
CA GLN A 27 -16.62 -13.54 -6.27
C GLN A 27 -17.58 -12.72 -7.16
N GLU A 28 -17.65 -11.40 -6.97
CA GLU A 28 -18.48 -10.53 -7.83
C GLU A 28 -18.01 -10.53 -9.29
N LEU A 29 -16.68 -10.51 -9.55
CA LEU A 29 -16.13 -10.60 -10.91
C LEU A 29 -16.41 -11.95 -11.59
N ASN A 30 -16.49 -13.03 -10.82
CA ASN A 30 -16.81 -14.36 -11.33
C ASN A 30 -18.30 -14.50 -11.67
N GLN A 31 -19.17 -13.86 -10.89
CA GLN A 31 -20.63 -13.83 -11.08
C GLN A 31 -21.10 -12.91 -12.21
N LEU A 32 -20.25 -12.01 -12.73
CA LEU A 32 -20.59 -11.21 -13.91
C LEU A 32 -20.76 -12.08 -15.16
N ASP A 33 -21.94 -12.03 -15.79
CA ASP A 33 -22.21 -12.69 -17.07
C ASP A 33 -21.48 -12.00 -18.23
N GLU A 34 -20.95 -12.79 -19.18
CA GLU A 34 -20.24 -12.26 -20.36
C GLU A 34 -21.11 -11.39 -21.27
N HIS A 35 -22.43 -11.41 -21.09
CA HIS A 35 -23.39 -10.65 -21.89
C HIS A 35 -23.64 -9.21 -21.40
N GLU A 36 -23.17 -8.82 -20.21
CA GLU A 36 -23.32 -7.44 -19.70
C GLU A 36 -22.24 -6.48 -20.25
N THR A 37 -22.31 -6.24 -21.57
CA THR A 37 -21.35 -5.43 -22.34
C THR A 37 -21.25 -3.96 -21.88
N ASP A 38 -22.29 -3.40 -21.26
CA ASP A 38 -22.28 -2.00 -20.78
C ASP A 38 -21.49 -1.83 -19.47
N VAL A 39 -21.42 -2.86 -18.63
CA VAL A 39 -20.58 -2.88 -17.41
C VAL A 39 -19.12 -3.14 -17.78
N LEU A 40 -18.90 -4.04 -18.74
CA LEU A 40 -17.57 -4.48 -19.20
C LEU A 40 -16.74 -3.38 -19.90
N ASN A 41 -17.39 -2.30 -20.35
CA ASN A 41 -16.71 -1.14 -20.92
C ASN A 41 -16.36 -0.04 -19.89
N LYS A 42 -16.82 -0.14 -18.63
CA LYS A 42 -16.64 0.90 -17.60
C LYS A 42 -16.00 0.35 -16.30
N PRO A 43 -14.75 -0.16 -16.34
CA PRO A 43 -14.08 -0.78 -15.19
C PRO A 43 -13.90 0.18 -13.99
N VAL A 44 -13.74 1.48 -14.26
CA VAL A 44 -13.64 2.52 -13.22
C VAL A 44 -14.96 2.68 -12.47
N LYS A 45 -16.10 2.64 -13.17
CA LYS A 45 -17.43 2.82 -12.57
C LYS A 45 -17.78 1.64 -11.68
N PHE A 46 -17.50 0.42 -12.14
CA PHE A 46 -17.65 -0.81 -11.35
C PHE A 46 -16.79 -0.78 -10.07
N SER A 47 -15.50 -0.44 -10.20
CA SER A 47 -14.58 -0.35 -9.07
C SER A 47 -15.06 0.67 -8.02
N ASN A 48 -15.53 1.84 -8.46
CA ASN A 48 -16.05 2.86 -7.55
C ASN A 48 -17.36 2.45 -6.87
N GLN A 49 -18.24 1.72 -7.58
CA GLN A 49 -19.49 1.20 -7.03
C GLN A 49 -19.23 0.12 -5.98
N PHE A 50 -18.35 -0.85 -6.27
CA PHE A 50 -17.92 -1.87 -5.31
C PHE A 50 -17.35 -1.26 -4.03
N LEU A 51 -16.46 -0.28 -4.19
CA LEU A 51 -15.87 0.44 -3.06
C LEU A 51 -16.92 1.16 -2.21
N ARG A 52 -17.92 1.77 -2.82
CA ARG A 52 -18.99 2.51 -2.12
C ARG A 52 -19.96 1.57 -1.38
N THR A 53 -20.28 0.42 -1.96
CA THR A 53 -21.29 -0.49 -1.40
C THR A 53 -20.70 -1.44 -0.36
N GLN A 54 -19.53 -2.02 -0.63
CA GLN A 54 -18.97 -3.13 0.15
C GLN A 54 -17.83 -2.70 1.09
N VAL A 55 -17.12 -1.61 0.79
CA VAL A 55 -15.86 -1.26 1.48
C VAL A 55 -15.97 0.01 2.33
N PHE A 56 -16.66 1.05 1.85
CA PHE A 56 -16.77 2.33 2.54
C PHE A 56 -18.14 2.48 3.21
N ARG A 57 -18.20 2.19 4.51
CA ARG A 57 -19.37 2.52 5.33
C ARG A 57 -19.44 4.05 5.49
N GLN A 58 -20.53 4.66 5.03
CA GLN A 58 -20.74 6.11 5.09
C GLN A 58 -20.50 6.61 6.52
N LYS A 59 -19.46 7.42 6.70
CA LYS A 59 -19.10 8.02 7.98
C LYS A 59 -18.95 9.52 7.76
N ASN A 60 -19.57 10.32 8.62
CA ASN A 60 -19.44 11.76 8.58
C ASN A 60 -17.98 12.13 8.84
N ILE A 61 -17.32 12.80 7.89
CA ILE A 61 -15.89 13.12 7.96
C ILE A 61 -15.70 14.61 8.16
N SER A 62 -14.93 14.96 9.19
CA SER A 62 -14.45 16.32 9.42
C SER A 62 -13.21 16.61 8.57
N SER A 63 -13.08 17.82 8.05
CA SER A 63 -11.90 18.30 7.31
C SER A 63 -10.60 18.17 8.09
N PHE A 64 -10.65 18.23 9.43
CA PHE A 64 -9.51 18.00 10.31
C PHE A 64 -8.92 16.58 10.15
N SER A 65 -9.77 15.60 9.83
CA SER A 65 -9.34 14.22 9.58
C SER A 65 -8.46 14.08 8.33
N LEU A 66 -8.61 14.95 7.33
CA LEU A 66 -7.74 14.91 6.14
C LEU A 66 -6.36 15.44 6.46
N ILE A 67 -6.26 16.58 7.16
CA ILE A 67 -4.97 17.18 7.51
C ILE A 67 -4.17 16.22 8.38
N LEU A 68 -4.80 15.62 9.39
CA LEU A 68 -4.19 14.60 10.23
C LEU A 68 -3.73 13.38 9.42
N LEU A 69 -4.53 12.93 8.46
CA LEU A 69 -4.20 11.83 7.57
C LEU A 69 -3.00 12.16 6.66
N LEU A 70 -2.97 13.34 6.05
CA LEU A 70 -1.84 13.80 5.22
C LEU A 70 -0.56 13.89 6.04
N MET A 71 -0.63 14.45 7.24
CA MET A 71 0.52 14.55 8.12
C MET A 71 1.02 13.15 8.55
N GLY A 72 0.09 12.23 8.83
CA GLY A 72 0.40 10.82 9.10
C GLY A 72 1.08 10.13 7.92
N ILE A 73 0.65 10.39 6.69
CA ILE A 73 1.31 9.88 5.48
C ILE A 73 2.76 10.35 5.45
N VAL A 74 2.99 11.67 5.49
CA VAL A 74 4.33 12.25 5.36
C VAL A 74 5.26 11.69 6.44
N PHE A 75 4.82 11.71 7.71
CA PHE A 75 5.63 11.26 8.82
C PHE A 75 5.97 9.77 8.74
N THR A 76 4.99 8.93 8.36
CA THR A 76 5.22 7.49 8.21
C THR A 76 6.21 7.19 7.07
N TYR A 77 6.12 7.91 5.95
CA TYR A 77 7.08 7.74 4.85
C TYR A 77 8.47 8.22 5.22
N VAL A 78 8.62 9.33 5.97
CA VAL A 78 9.92 9.78 6.47
C VAL A 78 10.56 8.70 7.34
N ILE A 79 9.80 8.08 8.24
CA ILE A 79 10.29 6.99 9.10
C ILE A 79 10.67 5.76 8.27
N LEU A 80 9.82 5.32 7.34
CA LEU A 80 10.08 4.13 6.50
C LEU A 80 11.30 4.32 5.61
N LEU A 81 11.41 5.49 4.98
CA LEU A 81 12.52 5.82 4.10
C LEU A 81 13.80 6.01 4.91
N GLY A 82 13.72 6.65 6.08
CA GLY A 82 14.82 6.75 7.04
C GLY A 82 15.31 5.38 7.50
N GLY A 83 14.42 4.45 7.85
CA GLY A 83 14.77 3.08 8.21
C GLY A 83 15.47 2.35 7.05
N PHE A 84 14.92 2.43 5.84
CA PHE A 84 15.53 1.83 4.67
C PHE A 84 16.94 2.38 4.39
N LEU A 85 17.10 3.71 4.41
CA LEU A 85 18.41 4.37 4.23
C LEU A 85 19.39 4.01 5.35
N PHE A 86 18.92 3.93 6.59
CA PHE A 86 19.73 3.49 7.72
C PHE A 86 20.25 2.07 7.48
N GLY A 87 19.39 1.13 7.06
CA GLY A 87 19.81 -0.22 6.67
C GLY A 87 20.88 -0.22 5.57
N LEU A 88 20.73 0.62 4.53
CA LEU A 88 21.73 0.74 3.47
C LEU A 88 23.08 1.28 3.99
N ILE A 89 23.06 2.39 4.73
CA ILE A 89 24.28 3.03 5.25
C ILE A 89 24.99 2.09 6.24
N THR A 90 24.24 1.42 7.11
CA THR A 90 24.78 0.45 8.06
C THR A 90 25.41 -0.74 7.33
N SER A 91 24.75 -1.28 6.30
CA SER A 91 25.32 -2.36 5.49
C SER A 91 26.61 -1.92 4.80
N LEU A 92 26.63 -0.73 4.20
CA LEU A 92 27.81 -0.19 3.52
C LEU A 92 28.96 0.05 4.50
N THR A 93 28.66 0.62 5.65
CA THR A 93 29.64 0.85 6.73
C THR A 93 30.23 -0.46 7.22
N ALA A 94 29.39 -1.49 7.41
CA ALA A 94 29.84 -2.80 7.84
C ALA A 94 30.72 -3.51 6.78
N VAL A 95 30.41 -3.37 5.49
CA VAL A 95 31.29 -3.85 4.40
C VAL A 95 32.61 -3.08 4.38
N ASN A 96 32.56 -1.75 4.50
CA ASN A 96 33.76 -0.92 4.53
C ASN A 96 34.66 -1.27 5.73
N TYR A 97 34.08 -1.67 6.86
CA TYR A 97 34.81 -2.16 8.02
C TYR A 97 35.63 -3.44 7.72
N PHE A 98 35.17 -4.32 6.83
CA PHE A 98 35.96 -5.48 6.39
C PHE A 98 37.17 -5.09 5.53
N ILE A 99 37.09 -3.99 4.80
CA ILE A 99 38.17 -3.50 3.93
C ILE A 99 39.19 -2.70 4.75
N ASN A 100 38.71 -1.80 5.59
CA ASN A 100 39.52 -0.92 6.42
C ASN A 100 39.02 -1.00 7.88
N PRO A 101 39.56 -1.91 8.71
CA PRO A 101 39.12 -2.03 10.10
C PRO A 101 39.59 -0.80 10.90
N GLN A 102 38.65 0.12 11.19
CA GLN A 102 38.92 1.36 11.94
C GLN A 102 38.76 1.21 13.46
N VAL A 103 38.06 0.17 13.92
CA VAL A 103 37.79 -0.12 15.34
C VAL A 103 38.03 -1.61 15.60
N THR A 104 38.15 -2.04 16.86
CA THR A 104 38.38 -3.44 17.25
C THR A 104 37.07 -4.19 17.49
N LEU A 105 36.10 -4.08 16.57
CA LEU A 105 34.88 -4.87 16.64
C LEU A 105 35.15 -6.32 16.19
N SER A 106 34.57 -7.28 16.92
CA SER A 106 34.59 -8.68 16.52
C SER A 106 33.93 -8.87 15.16
N THR A 107 34.57 -9.65 14.30
CA THR A 107 34.06 -10.02 12.97
C THR A 107 32.63 -10.56 13.03
N VAL A 108 32.30 -11.32 14.09
CA VAL A 108 30.95 -11.87 14.31
C VAL A 108 29.91 -10.76 14.45
N THR A 109 30.23 -9.70 15.19
CA THR A 109 29.34 -8.55 15.39
C THR A 109 29.05 -7.85 14.06
N VAL A 110 30.06 -7.69 13.21
CA VAL A 110 29.92 -7.03 11.90
C VAL A 110 29.02 -7.85 10.97
N ILE A 111 29.17 -9.17 10.96
CA ILE A 111 28.31 -10.08 10.18
C ILE A 111 26.85 -9.96 10.67
N LEU A 112 26.63 -9.96 11.98
CA LEU A 112 25.29 -9.77 12.56
C LEU A 112 24.67 -8.42 12.17
N ILE A 113 25.48 -7.35 12.17
CA ILE A 113 25.03 -6.02 11.73
C ILE A 113 24.61 -6.03 10.26
N ILE A 114 25.36 -6.70 9.38
CA ILE A 114 25.00 -6.83 7.95
C ILE A 114 23.68 -7.58 7.80
N VAL A 115 23.54 -8.73 8.46
CA VAL A 115 22.31 -9.53 8.40
C VAL A 115 21.12 -8.72 8.92
N GLY A 116 21.28 -8.03 10.06
CA GLY A 116 20.27 -7.16 10.64
C GLY A 116 19.87 -6.01 9.70
N ALA A 117 20.85 -5.37 9.06
CA ALA A 117 20.63 -4.29 8.11
C ALA A 117 19.84 -4.77 6.87
N ILE A 118 20.17 -5.94 6.33
CA ILE A 118 19.45 -6.55 5.21
C ILE A 118 18.01 -6.88 5.59
N LEU A 119 17.79 -7.49 6.76
CA LEU A 119 16.45 -7.78 7.26
C LEU A 119 15.63 -6.50 7.43
N LEU A 120 16.23 -5.46 8.00
CA LEU A 120 15.59 -4.15 8.18
C LEU A 120 15.18 -3.52 6.85
N MET A 121 16.02 -3.62 5.81
CA MET A 121 15.66 -3.17 4.45
C MET A 121 14.46 -3.94 3.88
N ILE A 122 14.47 -5.27 3.98
CA ILE A 122 13.37 -6.13 3.48
C ILE A 122 12.06 -5.79 4.18
N ILE A 123 12.10 -5.67 5.51
CA ILE A 123 10.95 -5.30 6.34
C ILE A 123 10.44 -3.91 5.94
N SER A 124 11.33 -2.93 5.76
CA SER A 124 10.95 -1.57 5.35
C SER A 124 10.21 -1.57 4.01
N LEU A 125 10.71 -2.31 3.01
CA LEU A 125 10.04 -2.46 1.71
C LEU A 125 8.66 -3.12 1.83
N PHE A 126 8.55 -4.15 2.67
CA PHE A 126 7.28 -4.83 2.91
C PHE A 126 6.25 -3.88 3.58
N LEU A 127 6.67 -3.12 4.59
CA LEU A 127 5.82 -2.15 5.26
C LEU A 127 5.40 -1.02 4.31
N ILE A 128 6.28 -0.51 3.44
CA ILE A 128 5.91 0.51 2.45
C ILE A 128 4.70 0.06 1.64
N LYS A 129 4.68 -1.19 1.14
CA LYS A 129 3.54 -1.71 0.38
C LYS A 129 2.25 -1.73 1.19
N LYS A 130 2.30 -2.21 2.44
CA LYS A 130 1.13 -2.28 3.35
C LYS A 130 0.61 -0.90 3.72
N VAL A 131 1.51 0.02 4.08
CA VAL A 131 1.22 1.39 4.47
C VAL A 131 0.64 2.19 3.29
N THR A 132 1.21 2.04 2.10
CA THR A 132 0.69 2.67 0.87
C THR A 132 -0.74 2.22 0.59
N ALA A 133 -1.04 0.92 0.74
CA ALA A 133 -2.37 0.38 0.54
C ALA A 133 -3.38 0.94 1.56
N PHE A 134 -2.99 1.00 2.85
CA PHE A 134 -3.80 1.58 3.91
C PHE A 134 -4.13 3.06 3.64
N PHE A 135 -3.13 3.88 3.33
CA PHE A 135 -3.34 5.30 3.07
C PHE A 135 -4.14 5.56 1.81
N THR A 136 -3.92 4.77 0.75
CA THR A 136 -4.73 4.85 -0.48
C THR A 136 -6.20 4.57 -0.18
N LYS A 137 -6.47 3.53 0.61
CA LYS A 137 -7.85 3.19 1.04
C LYS A 137 -8.47 4.34 1.83
N LYS A 138 -7.74 4.91 2.80
CA LYS A 138 -8.21 6.01 3.63
C LYS A 138 -8.43 7.32 2.85
N LEU A 139 -7.59 7.62 1.86
CA LEU A 139 -7.77 8.76 0.95
C LEU A 139 -9.01 8.61 0.09
N LEU A 140 -9.24 7.40 -0.45
CA LEU A 140 -10.43 7.12 -1.25
C LEU A 140 -11.70 7.18 -0.40
N GLU A 141 -11.68 6.63 0.81
CA GLU A 141 -12.77 6.76 1.79
C GLU A 141 -13.13 8.24 2.00
N TYR A 142 -12.11 9.08 2.23
CA TYR A 142 -12.31 10.51 2.39
C TYR A 142 -12.95 11.15 1.14
N LYS A 143 -12.41 10.86 -0.04
CA LYS A 143 -12.90 11.42 -1.31
C LYS A 143 -14.37 11.07 -1.56
N PHE A 144 -14.75 9.81 -1.36
CA PHE A 144 -16.13 9.35 -1.59
C PHE A 144 -17.12 9.93 -0.58
N ASN A 145 -16.75 10.02 0.69
CA ASN A 145 -17.65 10.56 1.71
C ASN A 145 -17.80 12.10 1.60
N LYS A 146 -16.78 12.84 1.12
CA LYS A 146 -16.90 14.30 0.82
C LYS A 146 -17.86 14.59 -0.33
N GLN A 147 -17.94 13.70 -1.33
CA GLN A 147 -18.88 13.86 -2.45
C GLN A 147 -20.35 13.68 -2.01
N ASN A 148 -20.61 12.85 -1.00
CA ASN A 148 -21.97 12.64 -0.48
C ASN A 148 -22.46 13.79 0.43
N THR A 149 -21.58 14.63 0.97
CA THR A 149 -21.96 15.80 1.80
C THR A 149 -22.22 17.08 1.01
N ASN A 150 -22.01 17.07 -0.32
CA ASN A 150 -22.35 18.18 -1.22
C ASN A 150 -23.66 17.92 -1.99
N VAL A 151 -24.61 17.22 -1.36
CA VAL A 151 -25.99 17.07 -1.84
C VAL A 151 -26.91 17.79 -0.87
#